data_AF-A0A838FQJ3-F1
#
_entry.id   AF-A0A838FQJ3-F1
#
_cell.length_a   1.000
_cell.length_b   1.000
_cell.length_c   1.000
_cell.angle_alpha   90.00
_cell.angle_beta   90.00
_cell.angle_gamma   90.00
#
_symmetry.space_group_name_H-M   'P 1'
#
loop_
_entity.id
_entity.type
_entity.pdbx_description
1 polymer ?
#
loop_
_entity_poly.entity_id
_entity_poly.type
_entity_poly.pdbx_seq_one_letter_code
_entity_poly.pdbx_strand_id
1 'polypeptide(L)' 'MVIRQIFISPGHNYFGHAGRAPDDYPLQEVDRIQCVAGHGIRGDRFYDYKDNY' A
#
# COMPACT_ATOMS: atom_id res chain seq x y z
N MET A 1 -20.47 6.72 11.29
CA MET A 1 -19.28 6.93 10.43
C MET A 1 -19.23 5.79 9.43
N VAL A 2 -19.02 6.07 8.14
CA VAL A 2 -19.01 5.07 7.06
C VAL A 2 -17.78 5.27 6.18
N ILE A 3 -17.14 4.17 5.76
CA ILE A 3 -16.07 4.22 4.76
C ILE A 3 -16.72 4.43 3.39
N ARG A 4 -16.24 5.42 2.63
CA ARG A 4 -16.80 5.75 1.31
C ARG A 4 -16.15 4.94 0.19
N GLN A 5 -14.84 4.85 0.22
CA GLN A 5 -14.02 4.22 -0.81
C GLN A 5 -12.77 3.63 -0.14
N ILE A 6 -12.21 2.59 -0.74
CA ILE A 6 -10.97 1.97 -0.29
C ILE A 6 -10.04 1.89 -1.48
N PHE A 7 -8.78 2.23 -1.25
CA PHE A 7 -7.75 2.16 -2.28
C PHE A 7 -6.54 1.39 -1.75
N ILE A 8 -5.92 0.62 -2.63
CA ILE A 8 -4.61 -0.03 -2.42
C ILE A 8 -3.66 0.38 -3.54
N SER A 9 -2.36 0.17 -3.34
CA SER A 9 -1.40 0.18 -4.43
C SER A 9 -0.40 -0.96 -4.23
N PRO A 10 -0.05 -1.69 -5.29
CA PRO A 10 0.79 -2.88 -5.17
C PRO A 10 2.27 -2.56 -4.92
N GLY A 11 2.68 -1.30 -5.00
CA GLY A 11 4.07 -0.90 -4.83
C GLY A 11 4.25 0.54 -4.35
N HIS A 12 5.50 0.92 -4.14
CA HIS A 12 5.89 2.24 -3.68
C HIS A 12 6.30 3.13 -4.84
N ASN A 13 5.63 4.26 -5.02
CA ASN A 13 6.08 5.26 -5.99
C ASN A 13 7.23 6.13 -5.47
N TYR A 14 7.41 6.24 -4.14
CA TYR A 14 8.38 7.17 -3.55
C TYR A 14 9.27 6.57 -2.46
N PHE A 15 8.75 5.56 -1.75
CA PHE A 15 9.40 5.01 -0.58
C PHE A 15 10.64 4.19 -0.97
N GLY A 16 11.76 4.37 -0.27
CA GLY A 16 13.00 3.61 -0.49
C GLY A 16 13.99 4.18 -1.51
N HIS A 17 13.67 5.28 -2.21
CA HIS A 17 14.57 5.86 -3.22
C HIS A 17 14.49 7.39 -3.34
N ALA A 18 14.70 8.09 -2.22
CA ALA A 18 14.68 9.55 -2.15
C ALA A 18 15.57 10.21 -3.23
N GLY A 19 15.03 11.24 -3.89
CA GLY A 19 15.73 11.98 -4.95
C GLY A 19 15.61 11.39 -6.36
N ARG A 20 14.91 10.27 -6.53
CA ARG A 20 14.56 9.72 -7.86
C ARG A 20 13.15 10.10 -8.27
N ALA A 21 12.86 9.98 -9.57
CA ALA A 21 11.51 10.07 -10.10
C ALA A 21 10.61 8.99 -9.48
N PRO A 22 9.28 9.22 -9.40
CA PRO A 22 8.38 8.22 -8.88
C PRO A 22 8.27 7.01 -9.80
N ASP A 23 8.06 5.83 -9.22
CA ASP A 23 7.56 4.68 -9.98
C ASP A 23 6.08 4.90 -10.38
N ASP A 24 5.55 4.02 -11.23
CA ASP A 24 4.23 4.14 -11.84
C ASP A 24 3.23 3.09 -11.33
N TYR A 25 3.26 2.78 -10.03
CA TYR A 25 2.26 1.89 -9.44
C TYR A 25 0.91 2.61 -9.34
N PRO A 26 -0.18 2.00 -9.83
CA PRO A 26 -1.49 2.63 -9.83
C PRO A 26 -2.09 2.69 -8.42
N LEU A 27 -2.98 3.65 -8.22
CA LEU A 27 -3.94 3.63 -7.13
C LEU A 27 -5.16 2.83 -7.57
N GLN A 28 -5.42 1.70 -6.91
CA GLN A 28 -6.49 0.77 -7.26
C GLN A 28 -7.65 0.92 -6.28
N GLU A 29 -8.82 1.29 -6.78
CA GLU A 29 -10.05 1.29 -6.00
C GLU A 29 -10.54 -0.16 -5.81
N VAL A 30 -10.93 -0.50 -4.58
CA VAL A 30 -11.44 -1.83 -4.24
C VAL A 30 -12.65 -1.72 -3.32
N ASP A 31 -13.60 -2.63 -3.46
CA ASP A 31 -14.79 -2.64 -2.60
C ASP A 31 -14.49 -3.18 -1.20
N ARG A 32 -13.47 -4.04 -1.07
CA ARG A 32 -13.11 -4.75 0.16
C ARG A 32 -11.61 -4.99 0.25
N ILE A 33 -11.11 -5.03 1.48
CA ILE A 33 -9.72 -5.34 1.81
C ILE A 33 -9.65 -6.39 2.92
N GLN A 34 -8.51 -7.07 2.99
CA GLN A 34 -8.18 -7.98 4.10
C GLN A 34 -7.13 -7.32 5.00
N CYS A 35 -7.53 -6.93 6.21
CA CYS A 35 -6.62 -6.51 7.26
C CYS A 35 -6.06 -7.74 7.97
N VAL A 36 -4.74 -7.89 7.98
CA VAL A 36 -4.03 -8.99 8.63
C VAL A 36 -3.27 -8.41 9.82
N ALA A 37 -3.59 -8.89 11.03
CA ALA A 37 -3.05 -8.34 12.28
C ALA A 37 -1.52 -8.45 12.32
N GLY A 38 -0.84 -7.31 12.46
CA GLY A 38 0.63 -7.25 12.47
C GLY A 38 1.30 -7.26 11.08
N HIS A 39 0.53 -7.40 10.00
CA HIS A 39 1.04 -7.51 8.63
C HIS A 39 0.52 -6.42 7.68
N GLY A 40 -0.59 -5.75 8.03
CA GLY A 40 -1.17 -4.68 7.22
C GLY A 40 -2.30 -5.17 6.30
N ILE A 41 -2.45 -4.53 5.14
CA ILE A 41 -3.51 -4.85 4.15
C ILE A 41 -2.93 -5.75 3.08
N ARG A 42 -3.51 -6.94 2.91
CA ARG A 42 -3.04 -7.88 1.87
C ARG A 42 -3.11 -7.25 0.49
N GLY A 43 -1.98 -7.25 -0.23
CA GLY A 43 -1.86 -6.69 -1.57
C GLY A 43 -1.59 -5.17 -1.63
N ASP A 44 -1.50 -4.49 -0.49
CA ASP A 44 -1.03 -3.10 -0.45
C ASP A 44 0.49 -3.04 -0.24
N ARG A 45 1.07 -1.90 -0.64
CA ARG A 45 2.51 -1.64 -0.70
C ARG A 45 3.28 -1.88 0.60
N PHE A 46 2.62 -1.83 1.76
CA PHE A 46 3.25 -2.08 3.06
C PHE A 46 2.89 -3.44 3.68
N TYR A 47 2.27 -4.34 2.93
CA TYR A 47 2.00 -5.69 3.42
C TYR A 47 3.31 -6.41 3.78
N ASP A 48 3.39 -6.97 4.98
CA ASP A 48 4.59 -7.59 5.55
C ASP A 48 5.81 -6.66 5.65
N TYR A 49 5.63 -5.36 5.46
CA TYR A 49 6.72 -4.41 5.62
C TYR A 49 7.23 -4.42 7.07
N LYS A 50 8.54 -4.59 7.20
CA LYS A 50 9.26 -4.48 8.47
C LYS A 50 10.31 -3.41 8.29
N ASP A 51 10.36 -2.45 9.20
CA ASP A 51 11.52 -1.56 9.27
C ASP A 51 12.76 -2.43 9.48
N ASN A 52 13.76 -2.27 8.59
CA ASN A 52 15.13 -2.78 8.74
C ASN A 52 15.43 -4.25 8.30
N TYR A 53 15.02 -4.68 7.09
CA TYR A 53 15.66 -5.83 6.42
C TYR A 53 16.97 -5.42 5.73
#